data_AF-A0A947A2X4-F1
#
_entry.id   AF-A0A947A2X4-F1
#
_cell.length_a   1.000
_cell.length_b   1.000
_cell.length_c   1.000
_cell.angle_alpha   90.00
_cell.angle_beta   90.00
_cell.angle_gamma   90.00
#
_symmetry.space_group_name_H-M   'P 1'
#
loop_
_entity.id
_entity.type
_entity.pdbx_description
1 polymer ?
#
loop_
_entity_poly.entity_id
_entity_poly.type
_entity_poly.pdbx_seq_one_letter_code
_entity_poly.pdbx_strand_id
1 'polypeptide(L)' 'DLPCLHMVGLPTCPQNSVPEIKDICHYISPKAGAEGCVRDVIEQVLKVKGDWQDNFSAAND' A
#
# COMPACT_ATOMS: atom_id res chain seq x y z
N ASP A 1 11.18 -2.29 -9.31
CA ASP A 1 9.95 -1.53 -8.99
C ASP A 1 9.42 -0.71 -10.16
N LEU A 2 10.21 0.20 -10.76
CA LEU A 2 9.75 1.10 -11.82
C LEU A 2 8.87 0.44 -12.91
N PRO A 3 9.28 -0.66 -13.60
CA PRO A 3 8.42 -1.26 -14.63
C PRO A 3 7.08 -1.77 -14.07
N CYS A 4 7.09 -2.38 -12.89
CA CYS A 4 5.87 -2.88 -12.25
C CYS A 4 4.97 -1.73 -11.78
N LEU A 5 5.56 -0.69 -11.18
CA LEU A 5 4.84 0.49 -10.71
C LEU A 5 4.15 1.24 -11.85
N HIS A 6 4.72 1.24 -13.06
CA HIS A 6 4.07 1.80 -14.24
C HIS A 6 2.91 0.96 -14.79
N MET A 7 2.82 -0.33 -14.43
CA MET A 7 1.79 -1.24 -14.97
C MET A 7 0.60 -1.43 -14.02
N VAL A 8 0.78 -1.19 -12.71
CA VAL A 8 -0.28 -1.40 -11.72
C VAL A 8 -1.25 -0.20 -11.65
N GLY A 9 -2.50 -0.46 -11.27
CA GLY A 9 -3.51 0.61 -11.15
C GLY A 9 -3.31 1.56 -9.98
N LEU A 10 -2.59 1.13 -8.93
CA LEU A 10 -2.30 1.94 -7.75
C LEU A 10 -0.85 1.72 -7.28
N PRO A 11 0.13 2.36 -7.95
CA PRO A 11 1.51 2.32 -7.49
C PRO A 11 1.63 3.03 -6.14
N THR A 12 2.29 2.38 -5.19
CA THR A 12 2.45 2.88 -3.82
C THR A 12 3.87 2.65 -3.30
N CYS A 13 4.37 3.54 -2.44
CA CYS A 13 5.67 3.39 -1.81
C CYS A 13 5.75 3.93 -0.37
N PRO A 14 6.77 3.52 0.41
CA PRO A 14 7.08 4.13 1.70
C PRO A 14 7.54 5.59 1.68
N GLN A 15 7.47 6.26 2.83
CA GLN A 15 7.93 7.64 3.02
C GLN A 15 9.43 7.83 2.75
N ASN A 16 10.25 6.80 2.98
CA ASN A 16 11.70 6.84 2.80
C ASN A 16 12.16 6.31 1.43
N SER A 17 11.24 6.13 0.47
CA SER A 17 11.60 5.80 -0.90
C SER A 17 12.41 6.90 -1.58
N VAL A 18 13.24 6.49 -2.55
CA VAL A 18 13.98 7.41 -3.42
C VAL A 18 13.04 8.28 -4.25
N PRO A 19 13.45 9.51 -4.64
CA PRO A 19 12.59 10.44 -5.36
C PRO A 19 11.94 9.85 -6.62
N GLU A 20 12.69 9.09 -7.41
CA GLU A 20 12.22 8.51 -8.67
C GLU A 20 11.04 7.54 -8.48
N ILE A 21 10.96 6.89 -7.32
CA ILE A 21 9.84 6.02 -6.96
C ILE A 21 8.65 6.85 -6.49
N LYS A 22 8.89 7.87 -5.67
CA LYS A 22 7.85 8.78 -5.17
C LYS A 22 7.14 9.50 -6.31
N ASP A 23 7.89 9.93 -7.33
CA ASP A 23 7.37 10.68 -8.46
C ASP A 23 6.36 9.89 -9.31
N ILE A 24 6.43 8.55 -9.29
CA ILE A 24 5.53 7.69 -10.06
C ILE A 24 4.43 7.03 -9.21
N CYS A 25 4.52 7.12 -7.88
CA CYS A 25 3.54 6.52 -6.98
C CYS A 25 2.33 7.44 -6.79
N HIS A 26 1.13 6.88 -6.95
CA HIS A 26 -0.13 7.59 -6.70
C HIS A 26 -0.37 7.79 -5.20
N TYR A 27 0.15 6.87 -4.38
CA TYR A 27 0.10 6.98 -2.94
C TYR A 27 1.49 6.81 -2.33
N ILE A 28 1.86 7.72 -1.44
CA ILE A 28 3.08 7.63 -0.65
C ILE A 28 2.63 7.48 0.80
N SER A 29 2.91 6.33 1.41
CA SER A 29 2.58 6.11 2.81
C SER A 29 3.36 7.10 3.69
N PRO A 30 2.74 7.73 4.69
CA PRO A 30 3.46 8.58 5.65
C PRO A 30 4.41 7.78 6.56
N LYS A 31 4.37 6.44 6.49
CA LYS A 31 5.26 5.54 7.24
C LYS A 31 6.45 5.13 6.38
N ALA A 32 7.61 4.98 7.02
CA ALA A 32 8.79 4.40 6.38
C ALA A 32 8.61 2.88 6.16
N GLY A 33 9.48 2.32 5.31
CA GLY A 33 9.55 0.88 5.08
C GLY A 33 9.86 0.14 6.38
N ALA A 34 9.26 -1.03 6.57
CA ALA A 34 9.30 -1.81 7.82
C ALA A 34 8.73 -1.11 9.07
N GLU A 35 8.26 0.13 8.97
CA GLU A 35 7.64 0.91 10.07
C GLU A 35 6.11 1.02 9.91
N GLY A 36 5.51 0.02 9.28
CA GLY A 36 4.05 -0.04 9.07
C GLY A 36 3.55 0.54 7.75
N CYS A 37 4.42 0.87 6.78
CA CYS A 37 3.98 1.28 5.44
C CYS A 37 3.01 0.29 4.77
N VAL A 38 3.34 -1.01 4.79
CA VAL A 38 2.45 -2.03 4.19
C VAL A 38 1.15 -2.16 4.97
N ARG A 39 1.21 -2.06 6.31
CA ARG A 39 0.03 -2.08 7.18
C ARG A 39 -0.91 -0.92 6.89
N ASP A 40 -0.38 0.27 6.65
CA ASP A 40 -1.15 1.45 6.26
C ASP A 40 -1.94 1.22 4.96
N VAL A 41 -1.27 0.69 3.92
CA VAL A 41 -1.94 0.35 2.65
C VAL A 41 -3.01 -0.72 2.84
N ILE A 42 -2.71 -1.81 3.58
CA ILE A 42 -3.68 -2.88 3.87
C ILE A 42 -4.90 -2.33 4.61
N GLU A 43 -4.70 -1.46 5.60
CA GLU A 43 -5.78 -0.87 6.38
C GLU A 43 -6.71 -0.01 5.50
N GLN A 44 -6.15 0.77 4.57
CA GLN A 44 -6.95 1.54 3.61
C GLN A 44 -7.78 0.63 2.69
N VAL A 45 -7.15 -0.42 2.14
CA VAL A 45 -7.84 -1.39 1.27
C VAL A 45 -8.99 -2.07 2.01
N LEU A 46 -8.73 -2.59 3.22
CA LEU A 46 -9.75 -3.28 4.02
C LEU A 46 -10.88 -2.33 4.43
N LYS A 47 -10.59 -1.07 4.79
CA LYS A 47 -11.62 -0.08 5.12
C LYS A 47 -12.50 0.26 3.92
N VAL A 48 -11.91 0.49 2.75
CA VAL A 48 -12.66 0.81 1.52
C VAL A 48 -13.52 -0.37 1.08
N LYS A 49 -13.07 -1.60 1.29
CA LYS A 49 -13.83 -2.81 0.99
C LYS A 49 -14.90 -3.17 2.04
N GLY A 50 -14.85 -2.58 3.24
CA GLY A 50 -15.70 -2.96 4.37
C GLY A 50 -15.21 -4.17 5.17
N ASP A 51 -14.07 -4.75 4.78
CA ASP A 51 -13.50 -5.96 5.39
C ASP A 51 -12.79 -5.68 6.73
N TRP A 52 -12.60 -4.41 7.11
CA TRP A 52 -11.79 -4.02 8.29
C TRP A 52 -12.40 -4.43 9.64
N GLN A 53 -13.72 -4.39 9.81
CA GLN A 53 -14.37 -4.55 11.11
C GLN A 53 -14.87 -5.97 11.38
N ASP A 54 -15.20 -6.73 10.33
CA ASP A 54 -16.03 -7.92 10.48
C ASP A 54 -15.39 -9.21 9.91
N ASN A 55 -14.23 -9.10 9.23
CA ASN A 55 -13.56 -10.25 8.63
C ASN A 55 -12.26 -10.61 9.37
N PHE A 56 -12.39 -11.49 10.37
CA PHE A 56 -11.28 -12.01 11.19
C PHE A 56 -10.85 -13.43 10.81
N SER A 57 -11.50 -14.02 9.81
CA SER A 57 -11.13 -15.34 9.32
C SER A 57 -9.87 -15.22 8.46
N ALA A 58 -8.88 -16.07 8.73
CA ALA A 58 -7.68 -16.19 7.90
C ALA A 58 -7.86 -17.22 6.76
N ALA A 59 -9.10 -17.65 6.49
CA ALA A 59 -9.39 -18.51 5.36
C ALA A 59 -9.17 -17.73 4.06
N ASN A 60 -8.42 -18.33 3.13
CA ASN A 60 -8.35 -17.84 1.76
C ASN A 60 -9.56 -18.42 1.02
N ASP A 61 -10.46 -17.56 0.56
CA ASP A 61 -11.59 -17.88 -0.31
C ASP A 61 -11.19 -18.04 -1.78
#